data_AF-A0A349PVX4-F1
#
_entry.id   AF-A0A349PVX4-F1
#
_cell.length_a   1.000
_cell.length_b   1.000
_cell.length_c   1.000
_cell.angle_alpha   90.00
_cell.angle_beta   90.00
_cell.angle_gamma   90.00
#
_symmetry.space_group_name_H-M   'P 1'
#
loop_
_entity.id
_entity.type
_entity.pdbx_description
1 polymer ?
#
loop_
_entity_poly.entity_id
_entity_poly.type
_entity_poly.pdbx_seq_one_letter_code
_entity_poly.pdbx_strand_id
1 'polypeptide(L)' 'LSSRALKDDEKASGLVETVVALDGIAIVVNPENPVSDLDIDTIAKIYTGEI' A
#
# COMPACT_ATOMS: atom_id res chain seq x y z
N LEU A 1 0.15 0.17 -17.67
CA LEU A 1 -0.20 -0.54 -16.42
C LEU A 1 0.30 0.30 -15.25
N SER A 2 -0.54 0.51 -14.24
CA SER A 2 -0.26 1.36 -13.08
C SER A 2 -0.81 0.67 -11.83
N SER A 3 -0.03 0.64 -10.74
CA SER A 3 -0.46 0.14 -9.42
C SER A 3 -1.16 1.22 -8.57
N ARG A 4 -1.38 2.41 -9.14
CA ARG A 4 -2.19 3.48 -8.54
C ARG A 4 -3.44 3.77 -9.38
N ALA A 5 -4.45 4.31 -8.72
CA ALA A 5 -5.63 4.86 -9.38
C ALA A 5 -5.27 6.07 -10.26
N LEU A 6 -6.08 6.29 -11.30
CA LEU A 6 -6.04 7.53 -12.06
C LEU A 6 -6.59 8.67 -11.20
N LYS A 7 -5.94 9.84 -11.31
CA LYS A 7 -6.43 11.10 -10.75
C LYS A 7 -7.66 11.58 -11.54
N ASP A 8 -8.48 12.41 -10.92
CA ASP A 8 -9.71 12.93 -11.55
C ASP A 8 -9.40 13.72 -12.83
N ASP A 9 -8.33 14.51 -12.85
CA ASP A 9 -7.89 15.26 -14.04
C ASP A 9 -7.46 14.34 -15.20
N GLU A 10 -6.86 13.19 -14.87
CA GLU A 10 -6.47 12.17 -15.86
C GLU A 10 -7.72 11.52 -16.48
N LYS A 11 -8.75 11.25 -15.67
CA LYS A 11 -10.05 10.72 -16.15
C LYS A 11 -10.80 11.77 -16.98
N ALA A 12 -10.79 13.03 -16.55
CA ALA A 12 -11.41 14.15 -17.27
C ALA A 12 -10.77 14.40 -18.64
N SER A 13 -9.49 14.06 -18.79
CA SER A 13 -8.76 14.09 -20.06
C SER A 13 -9.10 12.91 -21.00
N GLY A 14 -10.06 12.05 -20.61
CA GLY A 14 -10.55 10.94 -21.42
C GLY A 14 -9.81 9.62 -21.21
N LEU A 15 -8.96 9.52 -20.19
CA LEU A 15 -8.23 8.28 -19.89
C LEU A 15 -9.16 7.25 -19.21
N VAL A 16 -9.21 6.03 -19.75
CA VAL A 16 -10.07 4.95 -19.26
C VAL A 16 -9.24 3.96 -18.42
N GLU A 17 -9.68 3.69 -17.20
CA GLU A 17 -9.10 2.66 -16.34
C GLU A 17 -9.76 1.30 -16.57
N THR A 18 -8.97 0.22 -16.50
CA THR A 18 -9.47 -1.15 -16.51
C THR A 18 -8.73 -1.92 -15.43
N VAL A 19 -9.47 -2.51 -14.49
CA VAL A 19 -8.89 -3.28 -13.40
C VAL A 19 -8.50 -4.65 -13.94
N VAL A 20 -7.19 -4.93 -13.95
CA VAL A 20 -6.64 -6.19 -14.46
C VAL A 20 -6.37 -7.19 -13.33
N ALA A 21 -5.99 -6.69 -12.14
CA ALA A 21 -5.68 -7.50 -10.97
C ALA A 21 -5.79 -6.66 -9.68
N LEU A 22 -5.81 -7.36 -8.54
CA LEU A 22 -5.66 -6.77 -7.20
C LEU A 22 -4.32 -7.20 -6.62
N ASP A 23 -3.51 -6.23 -6.21
CA ASP A 23 -2.18 -6.48 -5.68
C ASP A 23 -2.20 -6.50 -4.14
N GLY A 24 -1.51 -7.48 -3.55
CA GLY A 24 -1.26 -7.53 -2.11
C GLY A 24 0.10 -6.92 -1.78
N ILE A 25 0.17 -6.13 -0.71
CA ILE A 25 1.45 -5.62 -0.16
C ILE A 25 1.81 -6.46 1.06
N ALA A 26 3.01 -7.02 1.06
CA ALA A 26 3.55 -7.77 2.19
C ALA A 26 4.59 -6.94 2.94
N ILE A 27 4.55 -6.99 4.27
CA ILE A 27 5.56 -6.42 5.14
C ILE A 27 6.51 -7.54 5.56
N VAL A 28 7.80 -7.37 5.26
CA VAL A 28 8.84 -8.35 5.60
C VAL A 28 9.72 -7.78 6.72
N VAL A 29 9.89 -8.55 7.78
CA VAL A 29 10.73 -8.20 8.93
C VAL A 29 11.99 -9.06 8.98
N ASN A 30 12.99 -8.62 9.73
CA ASN A 30 14.16 -9.44 10.04
C ASN A 30 13.70 -10.74 10.76
N PRO A 31 14.17 -11.93 10.35
CA PRO A 31 13.87 -13.19 11.04
C PRO A 31 14.21 -13.22 12.55
N GLU A 32 15.18 -12.42 13.00
CA GLU A 32 15.54 -12.30 14.42
C GLU A 32 14.64 -11.33 15.20
N ASN A 33 13.67 -10.68 14.55
CA ASN A 33 12.71 -9.80 15.21
C ASN A 33 11.80 -10.63 16.15
N PRO A 34 11.78 -10.36 17.46
CA PRO A 34 10.96 -11.13 18.40
C PRO A 34 9.46 -10.85 18.28
N VAL A 35 9.05 -9.81 17.55
CA VAL A 35 7.64 -9.45 17.35
C VAL A 35 7.01 -10.40 16.34
N SER A 36 6.08 -11.22 16.82
CA SER A 36 5.42 -12.27 16.01
C SER A 36 4.16 -11.80 15.28
N ASP A 37 3.59 -10.66 15.67
CA ASP A 37 2.40 -10.10 15.05
C ASP A 37 2.42 -8.56 15.11
N LEU A 38 1.92 -7.93 14.05
CA LEU A 38 1.88 -6.47 13.90
C LEU A 38 0.48 -6.07 13.45
N ASP A 39 -0.25 -5.38 14.32
CA ASP A 39 -1.53 -4.80 13.94
C ASP A 39 -1.35 -3.57 13.03
N ILE A 40 -2.43 -3.19 12.34
CA ILE A 40 -2.42 -2.08 11.37
C ILE A 40 -2.05 -0.75 12.05
N ASP A 41 -2.50 -0.54 13.29
CA ASP A 41 -2.24 0.70 14.03
C ASP A 41 -0.74 0.84 14.37
N THR A 42 -0.09 -0.27 14.72
CA THR A 42 1.35 -0.33 15.00
C THR A 42 2.14 -0.12 13.73
N ILE A 43 1.73 -0.75 12.62
CA ILE A 43 2.34 -0.53 11.31
C ILE A 43 2.22 0.96 10.93
N ALA A 44 1.04 1.56 11.10
CA ALA A 44 0.83 2.97 10.82
C ALA A 44 1.81 3.86 11.63
N LYS A 45 1.93 3.62 12.94
CA LYS A 45 2.85 4.36 13.82
C LYS A 45 4.32 4.26 13.42
N ILE A 46 4.76 3.07 12.97
CA ILE A 46 6.13 2.87 12.46
C ILE A 46 6.35 3.75 11.22
N TYR A 47 5.42 3.73 10.27
CA TYR A 47 5.55 4.52 9.04
C TYR A 47 5.32 6.03 9.23
N THR A 48 4.65 6.44 10.31
CA THR A 48 4.55 7.87 10.72
C THR A 48 5.71 8.33 11.60
N GLY A 49 6.56 7.42 12.07
CA GLY A 49 7.73 7.73 12.92
C GLY A 49 7.37 8.03 14.38
N GLU A 50 6.20 7.60 14.83
CA GLU A 50 5.78 7.68 16.23
C GLU A 50 6.39 6.57 17.09
N ILE A 51 6.88 5.50 16.46
CA ILE A 51 7.59 4.36 17.05
C ILE A 51 8.83 4.04 16.21
#